data_AF-A0A6V8NKR4-F1
#
_entry.id   AF-A0A6V8NKR4-F1
#
_cell.length_a   1.000
_cell.length_b   1.000
_cell.length_c   1.000
_cell.angle_alpha   90.00
_cell.angle_beta   90.00
_cell.angle_gamma   90.00
#
_symmetry.space_group_name_H-M   'P 1'
#
loop_
_entity.id
_entity.type
_entity.pdbx_description
1 polymer ?
#
loop_
_entity_poly.entity_id
_entity_poly.type
_entity_poly.pdbx_seq_one_letter_code
_entity_poly.pdbx_strand_id
1 'polypeptide(L)'
;LRMPFNRANYYIWREGTTIADDKVPDRCAFGTGILRKAVIAHADGDRIALPLLDCVADMQVGFGVDTDPTPDGVPNCYVNNLADAITVNAENIRNRVREVRVYILVHEGQYDRDFTFNPPIRPSFIRVGEPSANLPGGICTVANVLGRDFNFNDPNGDGNNVDAIQNWQNYRWKVYTLVVKPNNLR
;
A
#
# COMPACT_ATOMS: atom_id res chain seq x y z
N LEU A 1 11.41 -29.38 1.24
CA LEU A 1 11.24 -27.98 1.70
C LEU A 1 11.25 -27.09 0.47
N ARG A 2 10.13 -26.42 0.12
CA ARG A 2 10.04 -25.59 -1.11
C ARG A 2 10.27 -24.11 -0.85
N MET A 3 10.00 -23.63 0.37
CA MET A 3 10.18 -22.25 0.79
C MET A 3 10.97 -22.25 2.11
N PRO A 4 12.28 -21.99 2.10
CA PRO A 4 13.13 -22.11 3.29
C PRO A 4 13.07 -20.88 4.23
N PHE A 5 12.19 -19.90 3.98
CA PHE A 5 12.11 -18.67 4.77
C PHE A 5 10.67 -18.36 5.17
N ASN A 6 10.50 -17.86 6.40
CA ASN A 6 9.23 -17.31 6.87
C ASN A 6 8.88 -16.08 6.03
N ARG A 7 7.86 -16.20 5.18
CA ARG A 7 7.39 -15.12 4.31
C ARG A 7 5.94 -14.81 4.61
N ALA A 8 5.65 -13.52 4.79
CA ALA A 8 4.30 -12.99 4.84
C ALA A 8 4.05 -12.11 3.61
N ASN A 9 2.98 -12.39 2.87
CA ASN A 9 2.51 -11.55 1.78
C ASN A 9 1.33 -10.71 2.25
N TYR A 10 1.31 -9.44 1.84
CA TYR A 10 0.17 -8.56 2.02
C TYR A 10 -0.43 -8.28 0.65
N TYR A 11 -1.74 -8.44 0.52
CA TYR A 11 -2.46 -8.17 -0.73
C TYR A 11 -3.92 -7.82 -0.46
N ILE A 12 -4.51 -7.07 -1.37
CA ILE A 12 -5.94 -6.79 -1.36
C ILE A 12 -6.62 -7.92 -2.13
N TRP A 13 -7.43 -8.68 -1.42
CA TRP A 13 -8.27 -9.71 -2.01
C TRP A 13 -9.61 -9.08 -2.41
N ARG A 14 -10.02 -9.27 -3.67
CA ARG A 14 -11.30 -8.79 -4.21
C ARG A 14 -12.12 -9.99 -4.68
N GLU A 15 -13.44 -9.87 -4.59
CA GLU A 15 -14.36 -10.94 -4.97
C GLU A 15 -14.22 -11.30 -6.46
N GLY A 16 -13.97 -12.57 -6.75
CA GLY A 16 -13.57 -13.06 -8.08
C GLY A 16 -12.82 -14.39 -8.10
N THR A 17 -12.50 -14.98 -6.94
CA THR A 17 -11.78 -16.26 -6.84
C THR A 17 -12.54 -17.27 -5.98
N THR A 18 -13.35 -18.12 -6.62
CA THR A 18 -13.78 -19.52 -6.31
C THR A 18 -13.88 -20.08 -4.88
N ILE A 19 -13.72 -19.32 -3.80
CA ILE A 19 -13.86 -19.79 -2.41
C ILE A 19 -15.11 -19.16 -1.82
N ALA A 20 -16.12 -19.99 -1.55
CA ALA A 20 -17.49 -19.60 -1.21
C ALA A 20 -17.66 -18.84 0.13
N ASP A 21 -16.62 -18.77 0.96
CA ASP A 21 -16.69 -18.17 2.31
C ASP A 21 -15.95 -16.85 2.45
N ASP A 22 -15.35 -16.35 1.37
CA ASP A 22 -14.67 -15.07 1.34
C ASP A 22 -15.56 -14.09 0.57
N LYS A 23 -16.56 -13.49 1.22
CA LYS A 23 -17.35 -12.41 0.60
C LYS A 23 -16.82 -11.07 1.08
N VAL A 24 -16.60 -10.12 0.17
CA VAL A 24 -16.35 -8.74 0.60
C VAL A 24 -17.64 -8.24 1.27
N PRO A 25 -17.60 -7.66 2.49
CA PRO A 25 -18.82 -7.23 3.17
C PRO A 25 -19.68 -6.31 2.30
N ASP A 26 -21.00 -6.50 2.31
CA ASP A 26 -21.96 -5.73 1.48
C ASP A 26 -21.92 -4.21 1.72
N ARG A 27 -21.37 -3.78 2.86
CA ARG A 27 -21.11 -2.36 3.17
C ARG A 27 -19.98 -1.75 2.34
N CYS A 28 -19.11 -2.57 1.76
CA CYS A 28 -17.94 -2.11 1.03
C CYS A 28 -18.31 -1.64 -0.38
N ALA A 29 -17.68 -0.56 -0.83
CA ALA A 29 -17.85 -0.04 -2.17
C ALA A 29 -17.37 -1.07 -3.20
N PHE A 30 -18.06 -1.14 -4.34
CA PHE A 30 -17.62 -1.94 -5.48
C PHE A 30 -16.17 -1.57 -5.88
N GLY A 31 -15.35 -2.56 -6.20
CA GLY A 31 -13.92 -2.36 -6.53
C GLY A 31 -12.98 -2.30 -5.32
N THR A 32 -13.51 -2.29 -4.09
CA THR A 32 -12.70 -2.47 -2.87
C THR A 32 -12.58 -3.94 -2.49
N GLY A 33 -11.68 -4.24 -1.57
CA GLY A 33 -11.42 -5.61 -1.12
C GLY A 33 -11.02 -5.69 0.34
N ILE A 34 -10.57 -6.87 0.74
CA ILE A 34 -10.08 -7.16 2.08
C ILE A 34 -8.55 -7.21 2.02
N LEU A 35 -7.87 -6.36 2.79
CA LEU A 35 -6.44 -6.48 3.00
C LEU A 35 -6.16 -7.74 3.81
N ARG A 36 -5.40 -8.66 3.23
CA ARG A 36 -5.03 -9.94 3.85
C ARG A 36 -3.54 -10.02 4.07
N LYS A 37 -3.17 -10.67 5.17
CA LYS A 37 -1.82 -11.19 5.40
C LYS A 37 -1.85 -12.69 5.17
N ALA A 38 -1.08 -13.19 4.22
CA ALA A 38 -0.89 -14.63 4.04
C ALA A 38 0.51 -15.05 4.47
N VAL A 39 0.58 -16.01 5.40
CA VAL A 39 1.84 -16.70 5.74
C VAL A 39 2.01 -17.87 4.78
N ILE A 40 3.21 -18.01 4.22
CA ILE A 40 3.53 -19.12 3.32
C ILE A 40 4.01 -20.33 4.14
N ALA A 41 3.33 -21.45 3.98
CA ALA A 41 3.70 -22.71 4.61
C ALA A 41 5.00 -23.27 4.00
N HIS A 42 5.94 -23.70 4.86
CA HIS A 42 7.26 -24.18 4.43
C HIS A 42 7.21 -25.55 3.72
N ALA A 43 6.19 -26.35 4.04
CA ALA A 43 6.03 -27.72 3.58
C ALA A 43 5.68 -27.77 2.08
N ASP A 44 4.71 -26.98 1.66
CA ASP A 44 4.05 -27.04 0.35
C ASP A 44 4.00 -25.69 -0.39
N GLY A 45 4.22 -24.58 0.31
CA GLY A 45 4.09 -23.23 -0.23
C GLY A 45 2.65 -22.69 -0.19
N ASP A 46 1.74 -23.35 0.53
CA ASP A 46 0.35 -22.92 0.63
C ASP A 46 0.23 -21.60 1.41
N ARG A 47 -0.87 -20.86 1.15
CA ARG A 47 -1.09 -19.51 1.68
C ARG A 47 -2.18 -19.53 2.74
N ILE A 48 -1.77 -19.45 3.99
CA ILE A 48 -2.70 -19.32 5.12
C ILE A 48 -3.01 -17.82 5.28
N ALA A 49 -4.16 -17.38 4.77
CA ALA A 49 -4.56 -15.98 4.75
C ALA A 49 -5.38 -15.57 5.99
N LEU A 50 -5.04 -14.41 6.56
CA LEU A 50 -5.72 -13.75 7.66
C LEU A 50 -6.25 -12.39 7.18
N PRO A 51 -7.57 -12.11 7.27
CA PRO A 51 -8.11 -10.78 6.98
C PRO A 51 -7.64 -9.78 8.04
N LEU A 52 -7.20 -8.60 7.60
CA LEU A 52 -6.74 -7.52 8.47
C LEU A 52 -7.67 -6.32 8.47
N LEU A 53 -8.16 -5.93 7.29
CA LEU A 53 -8.98 -4.74 7.11
C LEU A 53 -9.91 -4.90 5.90
N ASP A 54 -11.18 -4.58 6.07
CA ASP A 54 -12.17 -4.59 4.99
C ASP A 54 -12.19 -3.27 4.22
N CYS A 55 -12.87 -3.27 3.06
CA CYS A 55 -13.19 -2.07 2.29
C CYS A 55 -11.95 -1.27 1.81
N VAL A 56 -10.84 -1.96 1.57
CA VAL A 56 -9.55 -1.38 1.15
C VAL A 56 -9.53 -1.22 -0.38
N ALA A 57 -9.24 -0.01 -0.85
CA ALA A 57 -9.13 0.30 -2.27
C ALA A 57 -7.68 0.20 -2.78
N ASP A 58 -6.71 0.62 -1.98
CA ASP A 58 -5.30 0.69 -2.38
C ASP A 58 -4.34 0.51 -1.21
N MET A 59 -3.14 0.00 -1.51
CA MET A 59 -2.04 -0.11 -0.56
C MET A 59 -0.73 0.25 -1.25
N GLN A 60 -0.03 1.26 -0.72
CA GLN A 60 1.27 1.70 -1.21
C GLN A 60 2.33 1.50 -0.14
N VAL A 61 3.55 1.19 -0.58
CA VAL A 61 4.71 1.01 0.29
C VAL A 61 5.84 1.90 -0.21
N GLY A 62 6.39 2.70 0.69
CA GLY A 62 7.58 3.51 0.45
C GLY A 62 8.70 3.13 1.42
N PHE A 63 9.94 3.34 1.00
CA PHE A 63 11.12 3.02 1.78
C PHE A 63 11.92 4.29 2.05
N GLY A 64 12.28 4.52 3.32
CA GLY A 64 13.30 5.48 3.73
C GLY A 64 14.66 4.80 3.73
N VAL A 65 15.56 5.32 2.91
CA VAL A 65 16.88 4.78 2.65
C VAL A 65 17.93 5.80 3.08
N ASP A 66 18.97 5.29 3.72
CA ASP A 66 20.19 6.01 4.11
C ASP A 66 21.21 5.84 2.98
N THR A 67 21.29 6.83 2.10
CA THR A 67 22.15 6.86 0.92
C THR A 67 23.49 7.54 1.18
N ASP A 68 23.79 7.96 2.41
CA ASP A 68 25.03 8.67 2.73
C ASP A 68 26.26 7.78 2.48
N PRO A 69 27.40 8.33 2.03
CA PRO A 69 28.61 7.53 1.81
C PRO A 69 29.02 6.72 3.04
N THR A 70 28.85 7.32 4.22
CA THR A 70 28.98 6.70 5.54
C THR A 70 27.61 6.68 6.23
N PRO A 71 26.85 5.58 6.17
CA PRO A 71 25.49 5.55 6.68
C PRO A 71 25.44 5.84 8.18
N ASP A 72 24.67 6.86 8.56
CA ASP A 72 24.52 7.36 9.94
C ASP A 72 23.27 6.79 10.64
N GLY A 73 22.46 6.00 9.93
CA GLY A 73 21.23 5.41 10.45
C GLY A 73 19.98 6.25 10.20
N VAL A 74 20.10 7.41 9.56
CA VAL A 74 19.00 8.32 9.28
C VAL A 74 18.61 8.22 7.79
N PRO A 75 17.33 8.02 7.46
CA PRO A 75 16.90 8.07 6.06
C PRO A 75 16.99 9.51 5.54
N ASN A 76 17.89 9.73 4.59
CA ASN A 76 18.09 10.99 3.87
C ASN A 76 17.41 10.99 2.50
N CYS A 77 16.75 9.89 2.13
CA CYS A 77 16.01 9.75 0.88
C CYS A 77 14.85 8.76 1.01
N TYR A 78 13.78 8.97 0.24
CA TYR A 78 12.67 8.04 0.14
C TYR A 78 12.40 7.58 -1.29
N VAL A 79 11.95 6.33 -1.46
CA VAL A 79 11.66 5.73 -2.77
C VAL A 79 10.46 4.78 -2.74
N ASN A 80 9.74 4.67 -3.86
CA ASN A 80 8.71 3.65 -4.08
C ASN A 80 9.31 2.31 -4.52
N ASN A 81 10.45 2.35 -5.20
CA ASN A 81 11.21 1.18 -5.63
C ASN A 81 12.64 1.29 -5.08
N LEU A 82 13.08 0.31 -4.29
CA LEU A 82 14.43 0.31 -3.70
C LEU A 82 15.54 0.39 -4.74
N ALA A 83 15.31 -0.10 -5.96
CA ALA A 83 16.27 -0.04 -7.06
C ALA A 83 16.58 1.40 -7.50
N ASP A 84 15.73 2.36 -7.17
CA ASP A 84 15.93 3.77 -7.52
C ASP A 84 16.94 4.47 -6.59
N ALA A 85 17.26 3.88 -5.43
CA ALA A 85 18.18 4.46 -4.45
C ALA A 85 19.44 3.61 -4.22
N ILE A 86 19.34 2.28 -4.30
CA ILE A 86 20.44 1.36 -3.98
C ILE A 86 20.48 0.18 -4.95
N THR A 87 21.66 -0.42 -5.10
CA THR A 87 21.75 -1.76 -5.70
C THR A 87 21.05 -2.76 -4.78
N VAL A 88 19.98 -3.39 -5.28
CA VAL A 88 19.13 -4.30 -4.52
C VAL A 88 19.86 -5.62 -4.26
N ASN A 89 20.50 -5.72 -3.10
CA ASN A 89 21.06 -6.95 -2.57
C ASN A 89 20.81 -7.02 -1.06
N ALA A 90 20.99 -8.21 -0.48
CA ALA A 90 20.66 -8.43 0.92
C ALA A 90 21.52 -7.60 1.89
N GLU A 91 22.76 -7.26 1.54
CA GLU A 91 23.61 -6.42 2.38
C GLU A 91 23.12 -4.97 2.40
N ASN A 92 22.90 -4.39 1.22
CA ASN A 92 22.43 -3.01 1.06
C ASN A 92 21.05 -2.83 1.67
N ILE A 93 20.10 -3.77 1.48
CA ILE A 93 18.78 -3.66 2.11
C ILE A 93 18.92 -3.55 3.63
N ARG A 94 19.76 -4.37 4.25
CA ARG A 94 19.95 -4.39 5.71
C ARG A 94 20.67 -3.16 6.24
N ASN A 95 21.67 -2.71 5.49
CA ASN A 95 22.54 -1.61 5.90
C ASN A 95 21.97 -0.24 5.53
N ARG A 96 21.00 -0.16 4.61
CA ARG A 96 20.55 1.12 4.05
C ARG A 96 19.07 1.40 4.29
N VAL A 97 18.21 0.40 4.41
CA VAL A 97 16.78 0.65 4.70
C VAL A 97 16.61 0.96 6.19
N ARG A 98 16.13 2.16 6.50
CA ARG A 98 15.95 2.67 7.87
C ARG A 98 14.50 2.92 8.24
N GLU A 99 13.63 2.98 7.25
CA GLU A 99 12.22 3.22 7.46
C GLU A 99 11.38 2.55 6.38
N VAL A 100 10.22 2.02 6.75
CA VAL A 100 9.19 1.53 5.84
C VAL A 100 7.92 2.29 6.15
N ARG A 101 7.35 2.92 5.13
CA ARG A 101 6.08 3.62 5.20
C ARG A 101 5.03 2.84 4.44
N VAL A 102 3.90 2.60 5.06
CA VAL A 102 2.77 1.89 4.45
C VAL A 102 1.56 2.80 4.48
N TYR A 103 0.95 2.99 3.31
CA TYR A 103 -0.25 3.79 3.13
C TYR A 103 -1.39 2.88 2.69
N ILE A 104 -2.49 2.90 3.43
CA ILE A 104 -3.65 2.06 3.15
C ILE A 104 -4.86 2.96 2.94
N LEU A 105 -5.44 2.92 1.74
CA LEU A 105 -6.67 3.62 1.41
C LEU A 105 -7.86 2.71 1.69
N VAL A 106 -8.77 3.19 2.53
CA VAL A 106 -9.97 2.48 2.96
C VAL A 106 -11.14 3.45 3.09
N HIS A 107 -12.35 2.95 3.03
CA HIS A 107 -13.51 3.74 3.44
C HIS A 107 -14.14 3.21 4.74
N GLU A 108 -14.75 4.13 5.49
CA GLU A 108 -15.42 3.85 6.75
C GLU A 108 -16.94 3.99 6.59
N GLY A 109 -17.69 3.12 7.27
CA GLY A 109 -19.15 3.12 7.24
C GLY A 109 -19.73 2.51 5.96
N GLN A 110 -21.06 2.60 5.87
CA GLN A 110 -21.85 2.15 4.73
C GLN A 110 -22.09 3.28 3.72
N TYR A 111 -22.59 2.92 2.54
CA TYR A 111 -23.08 3.87 1.54
C TYR A 111 -24.04 4.89 2.16
N ASP A 112 -23.75 6.16 1.95
CA ASP A 112 -24.55 7.28 2.45
C ASP A 112 -24.90 8.20 1.28
N ARG A 113 -26.14 8.10 0.80
CA ARG A 113 -26.62 8.82 -0.39
C ARG A 113 -26.53 10.33 -0.23
N ASP A 114 -26.68 10.84 1.00
CA ASP A 114 -26.72 12.26 1.28
C ASP A 114 -25.32 12.82 1.61
N PHE A 115 -24.32 11.93 1.75
CA PHE A 115 -22.92 12.30 1.88
C PHE A 115 -22.27 12.49 0.50
N THR A 116 -21.41 13.49 0.40
CA THR A 116 -20.55 13.72 -0.77
C THR A 116 -19.12 13.94 -0.32
N PHE A 117 -18.25 12.98 -0.63
CA PHE A 117 -16.81 13.07 -0.44
C PHE A 117 -16.25 14.11 -1.41
N ASN A 118 -15.54 15.10 -0.87
CA ASN A 118 -14.80 16.08 -1.65
C ASN A 118 -13.31 15.69 -1.62
N PRO A 119 -12.75 15.11 -2.69
CA PRO A 119 -11.36 14.67 -2.67
C PRO A 119 -10.39 15.85 -2.47
N PRO A 120 -9.33 15.69 -1.66
CA PRO A 120 -8.53 16.81 -1.18
C PRO A 120 -7.55 17.40 -2.22
N ILE A 121 -7.36 16.74 -3.37
CA ILE A 121 -6.31 17.10 -4.33
C ILE A 121 -6.90 17.56 -5.66
N ARG A 122 -7.73 16.72 -6.29
CA ARG A 122 -8.43 17.02 -7.54
C ARG A 122 -9.62 16.07 -7.72
N PRO A 123 -10.58 16.36 -8.62
CA PRO A 123 -11.79 15.55 -8.76
C PRO A 123 -11.49 14.07 -9.00
N SER A 124 -12.06 13.19 -8.18
CA SER A 124 -11.86 11.73 -8.21
C SER A 124 -10.48 11.23 -7.79
N PHE A 125 -9.60 12.07 -7.24
CA PHE A 125 -8.27 11.65 -6.77
C PHE A 125 -8.07 11.86 -5.28
N ILE A 126 -7.54 10.83 -4.63
CA ILE A 126 -7.03 10.89 -3.26
C ILE A 126 -5.57 10.44 -3.25
N ARG A 127 -4.73 11.07 -2.43
CA ARG A 127 -3.33 10.65 -2.30
C ARG A 127 -3.20 9.53 -1.31
N VAL A 128 -2.64 8.42 -1.78
CA VAL A 128 -2.28 7.25 -0.98
C VAL A 128 -0.77 7.29 -0.82
N GLY A 129 -0.32 8.14 0.09
CA GLY A 129 1.07 8.55 0.14
C GLY A 129 1.30 9.91 0.80
N GLU A 130 2.53 10.40 0.68
CA GLU A 130 2.95 11.70 1.21
C GLU A 130 3.71 12.49 0.15
N PRO A 131 3.53 13.82 0.07
CA PRO A 131 4.29 14.65 -0.85
C PRO A 131 5.77 14.73 -0.44
N SER A 132 6.67 14.87 -1.43
CA SER A 132 8.11 14.98 -1.20
C SER A 132 8.49 16.05 -0.16
N ALA A 133 7.77 17.18 -0.16
CA ALA A 133 7.98 18.28 0.79
C ALA A 133 7.74 17.92 2.27
N ASN A 134 7.00 16.85 2.57
CA ASN A 134 6.73 16.39 3.93
C ASN A 134 7.76 15.35 4.42
N LEU A 135 8.71 14.95 3.57
CA LEU A 135 9.72 13.93 3.90
C LEU A 135 11.04 14.60 4.27
N PRO A 136 11.70 14.20 5.37
CA PRO A 136 12.93 14.86 5.87
C PRO A 136 14.09 14.96 4.87
N GLY A 137 14.14 14.08 3.87
CA GLY A 137 15.14 14.08 2.80
C GLY A 137 14.55 14.12 1.38
N GLY A 138 13.25 14.35 1.26
CA GLY A 138 12.55 14.26 -0.03
C GLY A 138 12.60 12.87 -0.66
N ILE A 139 12.24 12.80 -1.94
CA ILE A 139 12.24 11.57 -2.74
C ILE A 139 13.48 11.57 -3.62
N CYS A 140 14.21 10.45 -3.71
CA CYS A 140 15.46 10.37 -4.51
C CYS A 140 15.25 10.58 -6.00
N THR A 141 14.03 10.37 -6.50
CA THR A 141 13.68 10.46 -7.91
C THR A 141 12.98 11.80 -8.19
N VAL A 142 12.65 12.04 -9.46
CA VAL A 142 11.82 13.19 -9.88
C VAL A 142 10.35 13.06 -9.46
N ALA A 143 9.98 12.02 -8.71
CA ALA A 143 8.62 11.85 -8.22
C ALA A 143 8.29 12.87 -7.11
N ASN A 144 7.06 13.38 -7.14
CA ASN A 144 6.58 14.37 -6.17
C ASN A 144 5.81 13.75 -4.99
N VAL A 145 5.53 12.45 -5.04
CA VAL A 145 4.73 11.71 -4.05
C VAL A 145 5.37 10.36 -3.79
N LEU A 146 5.54 10.02 -2.50
CA LEU A 146 5.87 8.68 -2.05
C LEU A 146 4.55 7.92 -1.89
N GLY A 147 4.36 6.85 -2.66
CA GLY A 147 3.07 6.25 -2.98
C GLY A 147 2.53 6.74 -4.31
N ARG A 148 1.22 7.01 -4.39
CA ARG A 148 0.57 7.51 -5.62
C ARG A 148 -0.67 8.35 -5.35
N ASP A 149 -1.08 9.12 -6.35
CA ASP A 149 -2.42 9.72 -6.40
C ASP A 149 -3.37 8.70 -7.02
N PHE A 150 -4.28 8.15 -6.21
CA PHE A 150 -5.23 7.11 -6.58
C PHE A 150 -6.45 7.72 -7.26
N ASN A 151 -6.85 7.18 -8.41
CA ASN A 151 -8.04 7.59 -9.15
C ASN A 151 -9.21 6.63 -8.87
N PHE A 152 -10.30 7.12 -8.29
CA PHE A 152 -11.47 6.29 -8.04
C PHE A 152 -12.13 5.75 -9.33
N ASN A 153 -12.01 6.48 -10.44
CA ASN A 153 -12.61 6.08 -11.72
C ASN A 153 -11.70 5.14 -12.52
N ASP A 154 -10.41 5.07 -12.19
CA ASP A 154 -9.42 4.19 -12.84
C ASP A 154 -8.38 3.71 -11.81
N PRO A 155 -8.73 2.81 -10.89
CA PRO A 155 -7.83 2.37 -9.82
C PRO A 155 -6.53 1.71 -10.29
N ASN A 156 -6.57 1.10 -11.47
CA ASN A 156 -5.44 0.37 -12.06
C ASN A 156 -4.61 1.22 -13.03
N GLY A 157 -5.12 2.36 -13.49
CA GLY A 157 -4.41 3.31 -14.33
C GLY A 157 -4.26 2.85 -15.78
N ASP A 158 -5.13 1.93 -16.23
CA ASP A 158 -5.08 1.32 -17.57
C ASP A 158 -6.04 2.00 -18.56
N GLY A 159 -6.86 2.96 -18.10
CA GLY A 159 -7.78 3.74 -18.89
C GLY A 159 -9.05 3.02 -19.34
N ASN A 160 -9.30 1.77 -18.93
CA ASN A 160 -10.50 1.01 -19.32
C ASN A 160 -11.68 1.19 -18.36
N ASN A 161 -11.43 1.72 -17.16
CA ASN A 161 -12.39 1.98 -16.08
C ASN A 161 -13.24 0.77 -15.65
N VAL A 162 -12.83 -0.48 -15.95
CA VAL A 162 -13.60 -1.68 -15.59
C VAL A 162 -13.60 -1.92 -14.07
N ASP A 163 -12.58 -1.42 -13.39
CA ASP A 163 -12.40 -1.52 -11.95
C ASP A 163 -12.82 -0.24 -11.20
N ALA A 164 -13.53 0.67 -11.86
CA ALA A 164 -13.98 1.92 -11.27
C ALA A 164 -14.80 1.68 -9.99
N ILE A 165 -14.48 2.44 -8.93
CA ILE A 165 -15.21 2.35 -7.67
C ILE A 165 -16.53 3.11 -7.81
N GLN A 166 -17.63 2.37 -7.89
CA GLN A 166 -18.95 2.95 -8.11
C GLN A 166 -19.41 3.77 -6.90
N ASN A 167 -19.99 4.94 -7.17
CA ASN A 167 -20.49 5.87 -6.16
C ASN A 167 -19.47 6.18 -5.04
N TRP A 168 -18.18 6.23 -5.38
CA TRP A 168 -17.11 6.51 -4.41
C TRP A 168 -17.35 7.80 -3.63
N GLN A 169 -18.08 8.77 -4.20
CA GLN A 169 -18.46 10.01 -3.54
C GLN A 169 -19.31 9.79 -2.29
N ASN A 170 -20.08 8.70 -2.20
CA ASN A 170 -21.00 8.43 -1.10
C ASN A 170 -20.35 7.64 0.05
N TYR A 171 -19.03 7.48 0.04
CA TYR A 171 -18.26 6.79 1.06
C TYR A 171 -17.23 7.71 1.72
N ARG A 172 -16.97 7.51 3.01
CA ARG A 172 -16.01 8.31 3.79
C ARG A 172 -14.62 7.69 3.67
N TRP A 173 -13.79 8.22 2.79
CA TRP A 173 -12.43 7.71 2.54
C TRP A 173 -11.41 8.22 3.54
N LYS A 174 -10.46 7.36 3.90
CA LYS A 174 -9.36 7.64 4.82
C LYS A 174 -8.11 6.91 4.39
N VAL A 175 -6.97 7.54 4.66
CA VAL A 175 -5.65 6.94 4.43
C VAL A 175 -5.03 6.69 5.79
N TYR A 176 -4.72 5.43 6.07
CA TYR A 176 -3.92 5.02 7.22
C TYR A 176 -2.45 5.02 6.84
N THR A 177 -1.63 5.75 7.60
CA THR A 177 -0.18 5.78 7.44
C THR A 177 0.47 5.04 8.59
N LEU A 178 1.28 4.03 8.28
CA LEU A 178 2.15 3.35 9.24
C LEU A 178 3.60 3.66 8.91
N VAL A 179 4.34 4.16 9.89
CA VAL A 179 5.78 4.41 9.78
C VAL A 179 6.50 3.43 10.70
N VAL A 180 7.31 2.56 10.11
CA VAL A 180 7.99 1.47 10.82
C VAL A 180 9.50 1.63 10.64
N LYS A 181 10.24 1.70 11.74
CA LYS A 181 11.71 1.66 11.74
C LYS A 181 12.17 0.25 12.10
N PRO A 182 12.77 -0.51 11.16
CA PRO A 182 13.18 -1.87 11.46
C PRO A 182 14.43 -1.87 12.36
N ASN A 183 14.33 -2.48 13.55
CA ASN A 183 15.43 -2.52 14.53
C ASN A 183 16.53 -3.55 14.19
N ASN A 184 16.23 -4.57 13.39
CA ASN A 184 17.16 -5.62 13.02
C ASN A 184 16.76 -6.20 11.67
N LEU A 185 17.25 -5.61 10.58
CA LEU A 185 17.17 -6.26 9.27
C LEU A 185 18.23 -7.36 9.10
N ARG A 186 19.12 -7.55 10.10
CA ARG A 186 20.26 -8.50 10.10
C ARG A 186 20.01 -9.83 9.39
#